data_AF-A0A520B992-F1
#
_entry.id   AF-A0A520B992-F1
#
_cell.length_a   1.000
_cell.length_b   1.000
_cell.length_c   1.000
_cell.angle_alpha   90.00
_cell.angle_beta   90.00
_cell.angle_gamma   90.00
#
_symmetry.space_group_name_H-M   'P 1'
#
loop_
_entity.id
_entity.type
_entity.pdbx_description
1 polymer ?
#
loop_
_entity_poly.entity_id
_entity_poly.type
_entity_poly.pdbx_seq_one_letter_code
_entity_poly.pdbx_strand_id
1 'polypeptide(L)'
;MNKALFACVATVPLLASCGLVGSTKPSVISSSPQGVTIKFKEGEIDNATAKANDICRVQGRTAMLQRVTPQDERKRIASFDCR
;
A
#
# COMPACT_ATOMS: atom_id res chain seq x y z
N MET A 1 0.58 26.17 -41.90
CA MET A 1 0.42 24.71 -41.93
C MET A 1 -0.10 24.26 -40.57
N ASN A 2 -1.40 24.02 -40.46
CA ASN A 2 -2.06 23.53 -39.25
C ASN A 2 -2.08 22.00 -39.29
N LYS A 3 -1.58 21.34 -38.24
CA LYS A 3 -1.94 19.95 -37.92
C LYS A 3 -2.40 19.90 -36.48
N ALA A 4 -3.71 19.72 -36.32
CA ALA A 4 -4.36 19.37 -35.09
C ALA A 4 -4.10 17.89 -34.74
N LEU A 5 -4.05 17.58 -33.45
CA LEU A 5 -4.80 16.49 -32.84
C LEU A 5 -4.74 16.66 -31.33
N PHE A 6 -5.67 17.48 -30.85
CA PHE A 6 -6.05 17.56 -29.45
C PHE A 6 -7.12 16.50 -29.18
N ALA A 7 -6.97 15.86 -28.02
CA ALA A 7 -8.02 15.40 -27.11
C ALA A 7 -8.29 13.90 -26.96
N CYS A 8 -8.32 13.55 -25.66
CA CYS A 8 -9.01 12.48 -24.95
C CYS A 8 -8.37 11.09 -24.96
N VAL A 9 -7.83 10.65 -23.80
CA VAL A 9 -8.52 9.68 -22.92
C VAL A 9 -8.09 9.88 -21.45
N ALA A 10 -9.09 10.06 -20.58
CA ALA A 10 -9.13 9.85 -19.13
C ALA A 10 -8.15 10.62 -18.22
N THR A 11 -8.54 11.83 -17.84
CA THR A 11 -8.38 12.31 -16.46
C THR A 11 -9.06 11.32 -15.52
N VAL A 12 -8.29 10.53 -14.78
CA VAL A 12 -8.81 9.79 -13.63
C VAL A 12 -8.98 10.81 -12.49
N PRO A 13 -10.20 11.09 -12.00
CA PRO A 13 -10.35 11.80 -10.75
C PRO A 13 -10.11 10.75 -9.66
N LEU A 14 -8.88 10.64 -9.16
CA LEU A 14 -8.66 9.93 -7.91
C LEU A 14 -9.26 10.79 -6.81
N LEU A 15 -10.55 10.51 -6.58
CA LEU A 15 -11.37 10.95 -5.47
C LEU A 15 -10.53 11.08 -4.20
N ALA A 16 -10.75 12.22 -3.56
CA ALA A 16 -10.29 12.56 -2.24
C ALA A 16 -10.23 11.34 -1.31
N SER A 17 -9.06 11.10 -0.74
CA SER A 17 -9.02 10.73 0.66
C SER A 17 -8.24 11.82 1.38
N CYS A 18 -8.98 12.74 2.01
CA CYS A 18 -8.53 13.37 3.25
C CYS A 18 -8.28 12.23 4.24
N GLY A 19 -7.12 11.58 4.15
CA GLY A 19 -6.68 10.65 5.17
C GLY A 19 -6.44 11.48 6.42
N LEU A 20 -7.30 11.33 7.43
CA LEU A 20 -7.05 11.85 8.76
C LEU A 20 -5.61 11.48 9.16
N VAL A 21 -4.76 12.50 9.26
CA VAL A 21 -3.37 12.38 9.72
C VAL A 21 -3.42 12.15 11.24
N GLY A 22 -3.80 10.94 11.61
CA GLY A 22 -3.88 10.47 13.00
C GLY A 22 -3.68 8.96 13.14
N SER A 23 -3.58 8.21 12.03
CA SER A 23 -3.26 6.79 12.08
C SER A 23 -1.80 6.59 12.47
N THR A 24 -1.58 5.76 13.49
CA THR A 24 -0.23 5.34 13.82
C THR A 24 0.36 4.61 12.63
N LYS A 25 1.41 5.20 12.04
CA LYS A 25 1.96 4.69 10.78
C LYS A 25 2.47 3.25 11.00
N PRO A 26 2.06 2.30 10.14
CA PRO A 26 2.63 0.97 10.15
C PRO A 26 4.13 1.05 9.84
N SER A 27 4.93 0.21 10.50
CA SER A 27 6.38 0.16 10.39
C SER A 27 6.80 -1.00 9.52
N VAL A 28 7.65 -0.77 8.52
CA VAL A 28 8.22 -1.84 7.70
C VAL A 28 9.30 -2.55 8.51
N ILE A 29 9.22 -3.87 8.64
CA ILE A 29 10.24 -4.72 9.29
C ILE A 29 11.27 -5.17 8.26
N SER A 30 10.81 -5.61 7.10
CA SER A 30 11.67 -6.06 5.99
C SER A 30 10.98 -5.86 4.66
N SER A 31 11.79 -5.71 3.60
CA SER A 31 11.31 -5.55 2.23
C SER A 31 12.29 -6.22 1.27
N SER A 32 11.77 -6.98 0.31
CA SER A 32 12.52 -7.58 -0.79
C SER A 32 11.68 -7.50 -2.08
N PRO A 33 12.25 -7.81 -3.25
CA PRO A 33 11.46 -7.88 -4.50
C PRO A 33 10.33 -8.93 -4.48
N GLN A 34 10.41 -9.90 -3.56
CA GLN A 34 9.46 -11.01 -3.42
C GLN A 34 8.33 -10.67 -2.45
N GLY A 35 8.57 -9.80 -1.47
CA GLY A 35 7.56 -9.46 -0.47
C GLY A 35 8.02 -8.44 0.56
N VAL A 36 7.07 -8.02 1.41
CA VAL A 36 7.26 -7.03 2.45
C VAL A 36 6.62 -7.49 3.75
N THR A 37 7.31 -7.29 4.86
CA THR A 37 6.78 -7.56 6.21
C THR A 37 6.58 -6.24 6.95
N ILE A 38 5.37 -6.03 7.48
CA ILE A 38 4.94 -4.77 8.08
C ILE A 38 4.36 -5.03 9.47
N LYS A 39 4.84 -4.28 10.45
CA LYS A 39 4.29 -4.20 11.80
C LYS A 39 3.25 -3.09 11.89
N PHE A 40 2.12 -3.37 12.50
CA PHE A 40 1.00 -2.44 12.64
C PHE A 40 0.23 -2.69 13.94
N LYS A 41 -0.64 -1.77 14.35
CA LYS A 41 -1.53 -2.03 15.49
C LYS A 41 -2.77 -2.80 15.06
N GLU A 42 -3.39 -3.50 16.01
CA GLU A 42 -4.69 -4.11 15.77
C GLU A 42 -5.70 -3.07 15.23
N GLY A 43 -6.47 -3.47 14.21
CA GLY A 43 -7.38 -2.57 13.49
C GLY A 43 -6.74 -1.74 12.37
N GLU A 44 -5.40 -1.73 12.22
CA GLU A 44 -4.70 -0.94 11.18
C GLU A 44 -4.22 -1.78 9.98
N ILE A 45 -4.90 -2.90 9.66
CA ILE A 45 -4.51 -3.78 8.54
C ILE A 45 -4.62 -3.07 7.18
N ASP A 46 -5.58 -2.17 7.02
CA ASP A 46 -5.75 -1.39 5.79
C ASP A 46 -4.57 -0.45 5.56
N ASN A 47 -4.09 0.21 6.63
CA ASN A 47 -2.89 1.04 6.58
C ASN A 47 -1.65 0.21 6.23
N ALA A 48 -1.52 -0.99 6.81
CA ALA A 48 -0.42 -1.90 6.49
C ALA A 48 -0.49 -2.35 5.02
N THR A 49 -1.69 -2.66 4.51
CA THR A 49 -1.90 -3.08 3.13
C THR A 49 -1.63 -1.96 2.13
N ALA A 50 -2.06 -0.74 2.41
CA ALA A 50 -1.74 0.44 1.60
C ALA A 50 -0.22 0.65 1.54
N LYS A 51 0.46 0.55 2.69
CA LYS A 51 1.92 0.68 2.74
C LYS A 51 2.64 -0.43 1.98
N ALA A 52 2.14 -1.66 2.06
CA ALA A 52 2.67 -2.79 1.30
C ALA A 52 2.50 -2.58 -0.21
N ASN A 53 1.33 -2.12 -0.65
CA ASN A 53 1.06 -1.81 -2.06
C ASN A 53 1.97 -0.71 -2.59
N ASP A 54 2.21 0.36 -1.84
CA ASP A 54 3.16 1.39 -2.26
C ASP A 54 4.56 0.83 -2.50
N ILE A 55 5.01 -0.11 -1.65
CA ILE A 55 6.33 -0.74 -1.78
C ILE A 55 6.37 -1.67 -3.00
N CYS A 56 5.37 -2.55 -3.16
CA CYS A 56 5.31 -3.47 -4.30
C CYS A 56 5.12 -2.73 -5.63
N ARG A 57 4.42 -1.58 -5.63
CA ARG A 57 4.15 -0.78 -6.83
C ARG A 57 5.41 -0.17 -7.44
N VAL A 58 6.45 0.10 -6.64
CA VAL A 58 7.78 0.51 -7.17
C VAL A 58 8.38 -0.57 -8.10
N GLN A 59 7.98 -1.83 -7.92
CA GLN A 59 8.37 -2.97 -8.75
C GLN A 59 7.34 -3.28 -9.85
N GLY A 60 6.26 -2.50 -9.98
CA GLY A 60 5.14 -2.80 -10.88
C GLY A 60 4.25 -3.96 -10.41
N ARG A 61 4.26 -4.28 -9.11
CA ARG A 61 3.58 -5.43 -8.51
C ARG A 61 2.53 -5.00 -7.49
N THR A 62 1.62 -5.90 -7.13
CA THR A 62 0.59 -5.68 -6.11
C THR A 62 0.91 -6.48 -4.85
N ALA A 63 0.64 -5.90 -3.68
CA ALA A 63 0.81 -6.61 -2.42
C ALA A 63 -0.36 -7.57 -2.18
N MET A 64 -0.06 -8.85 -1.94
CA MET A 64 -1.04 -9.86 -1.52
C MET A 64 -0.73 -10.31 -0.10
N LEU A 65 -1.67 -10.10 0.82
CA LEU A 65 -1.54 -10.53 2.22
C LEU A 65 -1.42 -12.05 2.30
N GLN A 66 -0.34 -12.54 2.90
CA GLN A 66 -0.10 -13.97 3.10
C GLN A 66 -0.51 -14.41 4.51
N ARG A 67 -0.10 -13.64 5.52
CA ARG A 67 -0.33 -13.98 6.93
C ARG A 67 -0.33 -12.72 7.78
N VAL A 68 -1.12 -12.75 8.85
CA VAL A 68 -1.02 -11.85 10.00
C VAL A 68 -0.68 -12.65 11.24
N THR A 69 0.39 -12.27 11.93
CA THR A 69 0.86 -12.89 13.17
C THR A 69 0.69 -11.91 14.33
N PRO A 70 0.04 -12.30 15.44
CA PRO A 70 -0.01 -11.48 16.64
C PRO A 70 1.38 -11.38 17.28
N GLN A 71 1.77 -10.17 17.72
CA GLN A 71 3.03 -9.94 18.45
C GLN A 71 2.75 -9.64 19.93
N ASP A 72 1.87 -8.67 20.19
CA ASP A 72 1.42 -8.28 21.54
C ASP A 72 -0.11 -8.09 21.49
N GLU A 73 -0.74 -7.75 22.62
CA GLU A 73 -2.19 -7.48 22.72
C GLU A 73 -2.70 -6.54 21.61
N ARG A 74 -1.92 -5.50 21.28
CA ARG A 74 -2.29 -4.49 20.29
C ARG A 74 -1.38 -4.42 19.07
N LYS A 75 -0.39 -5.31 18.93
CA LYS A 75 0.58 -5.27 17.82
C LYS A 75 0.48 -6.53 16.98
N ARG A 76 0.48 -6.33 15.66
CA ARG A 76 0.38 -7.37 14.65
C ARG A 76 1.52 -7.21 13.63
N ILE A 77 1.91 -8.31 13.00
CA ILE A 77 2.89 -8.35 11.91
C ILE A 77 2.21 -9.00 10.72
N ALA A 78 2.16 -8.31 9.58
CA ALA A 78 1.65 -8.84 8.33
C ALA A 78 2.80 -9.09 7.36
N SER A 79 2.76 -10.23 6.69
CA SER A 79 3.63 -10.56 5.56
C SER A 79 2.82 -10.51 4.28
N PHE A 80 3.35 -9.80 3.28
CA PHE A 80 2.77 -9.64 1.96
C PHE A 80 3.74 -10.13 0.91
N ASP A 81 3.24 -10.86 -0.09
CA ASP A 81 3.98 -11.12 -1.32
C ASP A 81 3.76 -9.96 -2.28
N CYS A 82 4.81 -9.52 -2.97
CA CYS A 82 4.65 -8.67 -4.14
C CYS A 82 4.44 -9.58 -5.34
N ARG A 83 3.30 -9.46 -6.04
CA ARG A 83 2.99 -10.26 -7.23
C ARG A 83 2.69 -9.39 -8.43
#